data_AF-A0A4Q3I3E6-F1
#
_entry.id   AF-A0A4Q3I3E6-F1
#
_cell.length_a   1.000
_cell.length_b   1.000
_cell.length_c   1.000
_cell.angle_alpha   90.00
_cell.angle_beta   90.00
_cell.angle_gamma   90.00
#
_symmetry.space_group_name_H-M   'P 1'
#
loop_
_entity.id
_entity.type
_entity.pdbx_description
1 polymer ?
#
loop_
_entity_poly.entity_id
_entity_poly.type
_entity_poly.pdbx_seq_one_letter_code
_entity_poly.pdbx_strand_id
1 'polypeptide(L)'
;MLTGMTEDQRNEFLERITATTIANQAILKCSISGFPLTADNVVAFVGDFLDPENPNLQELIEKIGHAIDEVLDCQGQAMRLAR
;
A
#
# COMPACT_ATOMS: atom_id res chain seq x y z
N MET A 1 17.85 2.62 -17.10
CA MET A 1 17.15 1.36 -17.42
C MET A 1 17.55 0.31 -16.40
N LEU A 2 16.61 -0.40 -15.79
CA LEU A 2 16.91 -1.61 -15.02
C LEU A 2 17.25 -2.70 -16.05
N THR A 3 18.54 -2.94 -16.31
CA THR A 3 19.00 -3.82 -17.39
C THR A 3 18.73 -5.29 -17.05
N GLY A 4 18.18 -6.05 -18.00
CA GLY A 4 17.96 -7.50 -17.87
C GLY A 4 16.52 -7.94 -17.61
N MET A 5 15.56 -7.01 -17.51
CA MET A 5 14.13 -7.31 -17.39
C MET A 5 13.41 -7.14 -18.74
N THR A 6 12.41 -7.98 -18.99
CA THR A 6 11.39 -7.72 -20.03
C THR A 6 10.53 -6.52 -19.64
N GLU A 7 9.78 -5.97 -20.59
CA GLU A 7 8.88 -4.84 -20.29
C GLU A 7 7.80 -5.22 -19.28
N ASP A 8 7.23 -6.43 -19.40
CA ASP A 8 6.21 -6.92 -18.48
C ASP A 8 6.76 -7.08 -17.06
N GLN A 9 7.94 -7.69 -16.91
CA GLN A 9 8.61 -7.81 -15.60
C GLN A 9 8.93 -6.44 -14.98
N ARG A 10 9.33 -5.48 -15.81
CA ARG A 10 9.57 -4.11 -15.35
C ARG A 10 8.27 -3.46 -14.89
N ASN A 11 7.19 -3.59 -15.65
CA ASN A 11 5.90 -2.99 -15.32
C ASN A 11 5.34 -3.60 -14.02
N GLU A 12 5.38 -4.93 -13.88
CA GLU A 12 4.98 -5.63 -12.65
C GLU A 12 5.82 -5.18 -11.44
N PHE A 13 7.14 -5.05 -11.62
CA PHE A 13 8.03 -4.57 -10.56
C PHE A 13 7.72 -3.14 -10.14
N LEU A 14 7.47 -2.25 -11.12
CA LEU A 14 7.12 -0.85 -10.85
C LEU A 14 5.73 -0.73 -10.21
N GLU A 15 4.77 -1.53 -10.61
CA GLU A 15 3.44 -1.58 -9.98
C GLU A 15 3.56 -2.00 -8.52
N ARG A 16 4.36 -3.03 -8.21
CA ARG A 16 4.60 -3.45 -6.83
C ARG A 16 5.23 -2.33 -6.00
N ILE A 17 6.26 -1.66 -6.53
CA ILE A 17 6.88 -0.52 -5.84
C ILE A 17 5.87 0.61 -5.61
N THR A 18 5.05 0.90 -6.63
CA THR A 18 4.03 1.95 -6.57
C THR A 18 3.02 1.63 -5.48
N ALA A 19 2.50 0.40 -5.45
CA ALA A 19 1.56 -0.07 -4.46
C ALA A 19 2.11 0.06 -3.03
N THR A 20 3.32 -0.46 -2.79
CA THR A 20 3.97 -0.38 -1.47
C THR A 20 4.23 1.07 -1.05
N THR A 21 4.64 1.93 -1.99
CA THR A 21 4.93 3.34 -1.69
C THR A 21 3.65 4.09 -1.29
N ILE A 22 2.55 3.87 -2.01
CA ILE A 22 1.25 4.47 -1.71
C ILE A 22 0.73 3.95 -0.36
N ALA A 23 0.77 2.63 -0.13
CA ALA A 23 0.37 2.03 1.13
C ALA A 23 1.14 2.63 2.32
N ASN A 24 2.48 2.68 2.22
CA ASN A 24 3.33 3.28 3.24
C ASN A 24 2.95 4.73 3.53
N GLN A 25 2.70 5.53 2.49
CA GLN A 25 2.30 6.92 2.71
C GLN A 25 0.90 7.08 3.30
N ALA A 26 -0.05 6.25 2.89
CA ALA A 26 -1.39 6.23 3.48
C ALA A 26 -1.33 5.86 4.98
N ILE A 27 -0.52 4.87 5.35
CA ILE A 27 -0.27 4.47 6.75
C ILE A 27 0.37 5.59 7.55
N LEU A 28 1.38 6.26 6.99
CA LEU A 28 2.05 7.40 7.64
C LEU A 28 1.07 8.55 7.86
N LYS A 29 0.28 8.92 6.84
CA LYS A 29 -0.75 9.95 6.97
C LYS A 29 -1.78 9.60 8.04
N CYS A 30 -2.30 8.37 8.02
CA CYS A 30 -3.24 7.87 9.03
C CYS A 30 -2.67 8.01 10.45
N SER A 31 -1.40 7.63 10.63
CA SER A 31 -0.69 7.72 11.92
C SER A 31 -0.51 9.17 12.37
N ILE A 32 -0.04 10.05 11.50
CA ILE A 32 0.22 11.47 11.79
C ILE A 32 -1.08 12.21 12.10
N SER A 33 -2.17 11.88 11.42
CA SER A 33 -3.50 12.44 11.64
C SER A 33 -4.16 11.93 12.93
N GLY A 34 -3.56 10.97 13.64
CA GLY A 34 -4.07 10.45 14.91
C GLY A 34 -5.26 9.49 14.78
N PHE A 35 -5.54 8.99 13.57
CA PHE A 35 -6.56 7.97 13.37
C PHE A 35 -6.00 6.58 13.77
N PRO A 36 -6.85 5.68 14.31
CA PRO A 36 -6.45 4.29 14.51
C PRO A 36 -5.99 3.65 13.19
N LEU A 37 -4.84 2.97 13.21
CA LEU A 37 -4.34 2.23 12.05
C LEU A 37 -5.19 0.98 11.79
N THR A 38 -6.20 1.15 10.94
CA THR A 38 -7.08 0.09 10.42
C THR A 38 -7.12 0.19 8.91
N ALA A 39 -7.41 -0.91 8.21
CA ALA A 39 -7.47 -0.92 6.75
C ALA A 39 -8.41 0.16 6.20
N ASP A 40 -9.63 0.28 6.75
CA ASP A 40 -10.63 1.28 6.34
C ASP A 40 -10.10 2.72 6.47
N ASN A 41 -9.47 3.04 7.60
CA ASN A 41 -8.92 4.39 7.82
C ASN A 41 -7.76 4.68 6.88
N VAL A 42 -6.89 3.69 6.62
CA VAL A 42 -5.74 3.85 5.73
C VAL A 42 -6.20 4.01 4.28
N VAL A 43 -7.20 3.25 3.83
CA VAL A 43 -7.76 3.33 2.48
C VAL A 43 -8.32 4.72 2.19
N ALA A 44 -8.89 5.43 3.18
CA ALA A 44 -9.33 6.80 3.01
C ALA A 44 -8.19 7.76 2.57
N PHE A 45 -6.94 7.50 2.97
CA PHE A 45 -5.77 8.28 2.56
C PHE A 45 -5.15 7.83 1.23
N VAL A 46 -5.56 6.68 0.68
CA VAL A 46 -5.13 6.23 -0.66
C VAL A 46 -5.71 7.12 -1.75
N GLY A 47 -6.92 7.66 -1.53
CA GLY A 47 -7.59 8.59 -2.45
C GLY A 47 -6.80 9.86 -2.77
N ASP A 48 -5.80 10.22 -1.96
CA ASP A 48 -4.90 11.35 -2.23
C ASP A 48 -3.92 11.08 -3.38
N PHE A 49 -3.70 9.81 -3.76
CA PHE A 49 -2.71 9.39 -4.74
C PHE A 49 -3.34 8.96 -6.06
N LEU A 50 -4.53 8.37 -6.00
CA LEU A 50 -5.26 7.87 -7.15
C LEU A 50 -6.76 7.92 -6.88
N ASP A 51 -7.53 7.94 -7.97
CA ASP A 51 -8.99 7.79 -7.91
C ASP A 51 -9.35 6.31 -7.65
N PRO A 52 -9.93 5.97 -6.48
CA PRO A 52 -10.29 4.60 -6.14
C PRO A 52 -11.45 4.06 -6.98
N GLU A 53 -12.21 4.92 -7.66
CA GLU A 53 -13.31 4.51 -8.55
C GLU A 53 -12.85 4.28 -10.00
N ASN A 54 -11.57 4.56 -10.31
CA ASN A 54 -11.06 4.38 -11.66
C ASN A 54 -10.91 2.88 -12.00
N PRO A 55 -11.69 2.35 -12.95
CA PRO A 55 -11.67 0.92 -13.27
C PRO A 55 -10.33 0.45 -13.85
N ASN A 56 -9.54 1.35 -14.43
CA ASN A 56 -8.23 1.00 -14.98
C ASN A 56 -7.16 0.81 -13.91
N LEU A 57 -7.44 1.18 -12.66
CA LEU A 57 -6.50 1.09 -11.54
C LEU A 57 -6.85 -0.03 -10.57
N GLN A 58 -7.87 -0.86 -10.85
CA GLN A 58 -8.33 -1.90 -9.93
C GLN A 58 -7.21 -2.84 -9.47
N GLU A 59 -6.37 -3.34 -10.39
CA GLU A 59 -5.26 -4.22 -10.04
C GLU A 59 -4.24 -3.52 -9.11
N LEU A 60 -3.95 -2.24 -9.35
CA LEU A 60 -3.07 -1.47 -8.48
C LEU A 60 -3.69 -1.23 -7.10
N ILE A 61 -5.00 -0.95 -7.05
CA ILE A 61 -5.76 -0.77 -5.80
C ILE A 61 -5.74 -2.04 -4.97
N GLU A 62 -5.92 -3.21 -5.59
CA GLU A 62 -5.79 -4.51 -4.92
C GLU A 62 -4.38 -4.72 -4.36
N LYS A 63 -3.33 -4.43 -5.14
CA LYS A 63 -1.93 -4.50 -4.67
C LYS A 63 -1.67 -3.54 -3.50
N ILE A 64 -2.27 -2.35 -3.49
CA ILE A 64 -2.18 -1.40 -2.37
C ILE A 64 -2.86 -1.98 -1.13
N GLY A 65 -4.06 -2.54 -1.28
CA GLY A 65 -4.78 -3.21 -0.17
C GLY A 65 -3.94 -4.30 0.47
N HIS A 66 -3.36 -5.20 -0.35
CA HIS A 66 -2.46 -6.24 0.14
C HIS A 66 -1.23 -5.67 0.87
N ALA A 67 -0.60 -4.62 0.33
CA ALA A 67 0.53 -3.98 0.98
C ALA A 67 0.15 -3.32 2.33
N ILE A 68 -1.07 -2.80 2.46
CA ILE A 68 -1.59 -2.27 3.74
C ILE A 68 -1.73 -3.42 4.74
N ASP A 69 -2.39 -4.51 4.33
CA ASP A 69 -2.62 -5.67 5.18
C ASP A 69 -1.32 -6.27 5.70
N GLU A 70 -0.30 -6.43 4.85
CA GLU A 70 1.03 -6.93 5.24
C GLU A 70 1.67 -6.09 6.35
N VAL A 71 1.55 -4.76 6.28
CA VAL A 71 2.12 -3.86 7.29
C VAL A 71 1.32 -3.92 8.61
N LEU A 72 0.00 -3.96 8.54
CA LEU A 72 -0.87 -4.06 9.71
C LEU A 72 -0.71 -5.41 10.43
N ASP A 73 -0.56 -6.49 9.69
CA ASP A 73 -0.25 -7.81 10.25
C ASP A 73 1.10 -7.83 10.96
N CYS A 74 2.12 -7.20 10.37
CA CYS A 74 3.42 -7.02 10.99
C CYS A 74 3.32 -6.23 12.31
N GLN A 75 2.53 -5.17 12.34
CA GLN A 75 2.25 -4.40 13.56
C GLN A 75 1.59 -5.27 14.64
N GLY A 76 0.62 -6.10 14.25
CA GLY A 76 -0.05 -7.06 15.13
C GLY A 76 0.91 -8.09 15.73
N GLN A 77 1.85 -8.60 14.93
CA GLN A 77 2.89 -9.51 15.40
C GLN A 77 3.88 -8.82 16.34
N ALA A 78 4.33 -7.62 16.01
CA ALA A 78 5.24 -6.84 16.85
C ALA A 78 4.63 -6.56 18.24
N MET A 79 3.33 -6.22 18.30
CA MET A 79 2.63 -6.04 19.57
C MET A 79 2.52 -7.31 20.41
N ARG A 80 2.47 -8.50 19.78
CA ARG A 80 2.49 -9.78 20.50
C ARG A 80 3.87 -10.11 21.08
N LEU A 81 4.94 -9.75 20.37
CA LEU A 81 6.32 -9.97 20.81
C LEU A 81 6.78 -9.01 21.92
N ALA A 82 6.15 -7.84 22.03
CA ALA A 82 6.44 -6.84 23.07
C ALA A 82 5.77 -7.12 24.43
N ARG A 83 5.04 -8.24 24.56
CA ARG A 83 4.39 -8.71 25.80
C ARG A 83 5.18 -9.85 26.42
#